data_AF-A0A1P8V0J3-F1
#
_entry.id   AF-A0A1P8V0J3-F1
#
_cell.length_a   1.000
_cell.length_b   1.000
_cell.length_c   1.000
_cell.angle_alpha   90.00
_cell.angle_beta   90.00
_cell.angle_gamma   90.00
#
_symmetry.space_group_name_H-M   'P 1'
#
loop_
_entity.id
_entity.type
_entity.pdbx_description
1 polymer ?
#
loop_
_entity_poly.entity_id
_entity_poly.type
_entity_poly.pdbx_seq_one_letter_code
_entity_poly.pdbx_strand_id
1 'polypeptide(L)'
;MDPADIDISVKENVLTLSGERKAPEIPEGARWHRNERGFGKFARSVRLPFVAAEDKVEARMTNGVLRIVIGRPEEDKPRRIEIKAA
;
A
#
# COMPACT_ATOMS: atom_id res chain seq x y z
N MET A 1 -14.29 6.92 0.38
CA MET A 1 -12.85 7.10 0.57
C MET A 1 -12.33 7.26 -0.82
N ASP A 2 -11.82 8.43 -1.10
CA ASP A 2 -11.30 8.76 -2.40
C ASP A 2 -9.82 8.38 -2.44
N PRO A 3 -9.24 8.08 -3.61
CA PRO A 3 -7.81 7.77 -3.70
C PRO A 3 -6.92 8.87 -3.10
N ALA A 4 -7.40 10.11 -3.09
CA ALA A 4 -6.72 11.26 -2.49
C ALA A 4 -6.62 11.21 -0.94
N ASP A 5 -7.44 10.37 -0.28
CA ASP A 5 -7.40 10.18 1.18
C ASP A 5 -6.34 9.14 1.61
N ILE A 6 -5.58 8.59 0.66
CA ILE A 6 -4.63 7.50 0.87
C ILE A 6 -3.21 7.96 0.53
N ASP A 7 -2.30 7.78 1.47
CA ASP A 7 -0.86 7.98 1.28
C ASP A 7 -0.15 6.62 1.17
N ILE A 8 0.75 6.52 0.20
CA ILE A 8 1.55 5.32 -0.05
C ILE A 8 3.00 5.75 -0.19
N SER A 9 3.87 5.15 0.61
CA SER A 9 5.31 5.37 0.52
C SER A 9 6.06 4.05 0.59
N VAL A 10 7.22 4.02 -0.06
CA VAL A 10 8.19 2.94 0.08
C VAL A 10 9.48 3.55 0.58
N LYS A 11 10.03 2.98 1.64
CA LYS A 11 11.37 3.32 2.13
C LYS A 11 12.14 2.03 2.32
N GLU A 12 13.30 1.93 1.67
CA GLU A 12 14.12 0.70 1.63
C GLU A 12 13.31 -0.49 1.07
N ASN A 13 12.91 -1.44 1.93
CA ASN A 13 12.05 -2.56 1.57
C ASN A 13 10.73 -2.57 2.35
N VAL A 14 10.30 -1.43 2.91
CA VAL A 14 9.04 -1.34 3.66
C VAL A 14 8.05 -0.46 2.91
N LEU A 15 6.97 -1.08 2.44
CA LEU A 15 5.79 -0.39 1.91
C LEU A 15 4.93 0.05 3.10
N THR A 16 4.62 1.34 3.18
CA THR A 16 3.69 1.89 4.16
C THR A 16 2.48 2.49 3.46
N LEU A 17 1.31 2.10 3.94
CA LEU A 17 0.00 2.57 3.51
C LEU A 17 -0.65 3.27 4.69
N SER A 18 -1.09 4.50 4.52
CA SER A 18 -1.86 5.22 5.54
C SER A 18 -3.03 5.98 4.93
N GLY A 19 -4.00 6.33 5.77
CA GLY A 19 -5.13 7.12 5.35
C GLY A 19 -6.19 7.23 6.43
N GLU A 20 -7.32 7.84 6.08
CA GLU A 20 -8.44 8.00 7.00
C GLU A 20 -9.77 7.68 6.32
N ARG A 21 -10.54 6.80 6.94
CA ARG A 21 -11.95 6.63 6.60
C ARG A 21 -12.76 7.56 7.48
N LYS A 22 -13.26 8.68 6.93
CA LYS A 22 -14.11 9.60 7.70
C LYS A 22 -15.37 8.92 8.21
N ALA A 23 -15.84 9.33 9.38
CA ALA A 23 -17.12 8.92 9.90
C ALA A 23 -18.24 9.39 8.96
N PRO A 24 -19.29 8.59 8.73
CA PRO A 24 -20.46 9.05 7.99
C PRO A 24 -21.16 10.19 8.73
N GLU A 25 -21.58 11.21 7.99
CA GLU A 25 -22.44 12.27 8.53
C GLU A 25 -23.82 11.70 8.87
N ILE A 26 -24.34 12.10 10.04
CA ILE A 26 -25.68 11.73 10.47
C ILE A 26 -26.58 12.94 10.22
N PRO A 27 -27.59 12.84 9.34
CA PRO A 27 -28.53 13.92 9.12
C PRO A 27 -29.26 14.33 10.40
N GLU A 28 -29.65 15.59 10.48
CA GLU A 28 -30.43 16.10 11.61
C GLU A 28 -31.73 15.29 11.79
N GLY A 29 -32.03 14.90 13.03
CA GLY A 29 -33.18 14.05 13.36
C GLY A 29 -32.98 12.54 13.10
N ALA A 30 -31.85 12.11 12.52
CA ALA A 30 -31.54 10.70 12.33
C ALA A 30 -30.70 10.12 13.49
N ARG A 31 -30.81 8.80 13.72
CA ARG A 31 -29.96 8.07 14.67
C ARG A 31 -29.57 6.70 14.13
N TRP A 32 -28.42 6.20 14.57
CA TRP A 32 -28.01 4.83 14.28
C TRP A 32 -28.88 3.84 15.04
N HIS A 33 -29.43 2.85 14.33
CA HIS A 33 -29.93 1.62 14.97
C HIS A 33 -28.80 0.62 15.22
N ARG A 34 -27.81 0.59 14.31
CA ARG A 34 -26.63 -0.26 14.37
C ARG A 34 -25.53 0.34 13.51
N ASN A 35 -24.29 0.28 13.99
CA ASN A 35 -23.10 0.66 13.22
C ASN A 35 -22.02 -0.40 13.39
N GLU A 36 -21.71 -1.11 12.32
CA GLU A 36 -20.73 -2.22 12.32
C GLU A 36 -19.45 -1.85 11.59
N ARG A 37 -19.51 -0.80 10.75
CA ARG A 37 -18.42 -0.46 9.85
C ARG A 37 -17.50 0.54 10.55
N GLY A 38 -16.34 0.07 10.98
CA GLY A 38 -15.30 0.92 11.55
C GLY A 38 -14.88 2.07 10.63
N PHE A 39 -14.62 3.22 11.22
CA PHE A 39 -14.07 4.42 10.60
C PHE A 39 -12.90 4.93 11.45
N GLY A 40 -12.12 5.86 10.91
CA GLY A 40 -10.94 6.42 11.54
C GLY A 40 -9.68 6.24 10.71
N LYS A 41 -8.55 6.60 11.32
CA LYS A 41 -7.23 6.51 10.72
C LYS A 41 -6.74 5.07 10.68
N PHE A 42 -6.04 4.72 9.61
CA PHE A 42 -5.39 3.43 9.48
C PHE A 42 -3.96 3.62 8.97
N ALA A 43 -3.09 2.72 9.42
CA ALA A 43 -1.74 2.59 8.90
C ALA A 43 -1.38 1.10 8.86
N ARG A 44 -0.76 0.67 7.77
CA ARG A 44 -0.29 -0.70 7.56
C ARG A 44 1.10 -0.61 6.94
N SER A 45 2.03 -1.38 7.46
CA SER A 45 3.35 -1.54 6.86
C SER A 45 3.58 -3.00 6.50
N VAL A 46 4.15 -3.21 5.31
CA VAL A 46 4.47 -4.54 4.78
C VAL A 46 5.94 -4.54 4.37
N ARG A 47 6.72 -5.45 4.94
CA ARG A 47 8.11 -5.67 4.51
C ARG A 47 8.11 -6.51 3.24
N LEU A 48 8.75 -5.99 2.20
CA LEU A 48 8.95 -6.64 0.92
C LEU A 48 10.17 -7.57 1.00
N PRO A 49 10.16 -8.67 0.23
CA PRO A 49 11.29 -9.61 0.19
C PRO A 49 12.48 -9.09 -0.64
N PHE A 50 12.35 -7.92 -1.27
CA PHE A 50 13.38 -7.27 -2.09
C PHE A 50 13.32 -5.74 -1.87
N VAL A 51 14.39 -5.04 -2.23
CA VAL A 51 14.41 -3.57 -2.27
C VAL A 51 13.61 -3.11 -3.49
N ALA A 52 12.61 -2.23 -3.31
CA ALA A 52 11.77 -1.83 -4.43
C ALA A 52 12.54 -0.99 -5.46
N ALA A 53 12.26 -1.20 -6.75
CA ALA A 53 12.66 -0.26 -7.78
C ALA A 53 11.67 0.93 -7.75
N GLU A 54 12.09 2.06 -7.19
CA GLU A 54 11.24 3.24 -6.95
C GLU A 54 10.57 3.77 -8.24
N ASP A 55 11.23 3.62 -9.38
CA ASP A 55 10.77 3.98 -10.72
C ASP A 55 9.69 3.02 -11.29
N LYS A 56 9.44 1.89 -10.63
CA LYS A 56 8.52 0.83 -11.08
C LYS A 56 7.44 0.51 -10.05
N VAL A 57 6.91 1.54 -9.40
CA VAL A 57 5.77 1.41 -8.48
C VAL A 57 4.51 1.97 -9.15
N GLU A 58 3.46 1.16 -9.24
CA GLU A 58 2.14 1.58 -9.71
C GLU A 58 1.07 1.30 -8.65
N ALA A 59 0.16 2.25 -8.43
CA ALA A 59 -1.00 2.07 -7.55
C ALA A 59 -2.29 2.39 -8.30
N ARG A 60 -3.28 1.50 -8.19
CA ARG A 60 -4.61 1.69 -8.80
C ARG A 60 -5.70 1.27 -7.83
N MET A 61 -6.74 2.09 -7.73
CA MET A 61 -7.90 1.80 -6.90
C MET A 61 -9.13 1.53 -7.77
N THR A 62 -9.85 0.45 -7.49
CA THR A 62 -11.08 0.09 -8.20
C THR A 62 -12.06 -0.55 -7.23
N ASN A 63 -13.29 -0.02 -7.17
CA ASN A 63 -14.37 -0.54 -6.31
C ASN A 63 -13.96 -0.73 -4.83
N GLY A 64 -13.21 0.22 -4.27
CA GLY A 64 -12.75 0.16 -2.88
C GLY A 64 -11.57 -0.77 -2.62
N VAL A 65 -10.98 -1.36 -3.66
CA VAL A 65 -9.77 -2.20 -3.58
C VAL A 65 -8.58 -1.44 -4.15
N LEU A 66 -7.56 -1.25 -3.32
CA LEU A 66 -6.27 -0.69 -3.73
C LEU A 66 -5.33 -1.82 -4.14
N ARG A 67 -4.87 -1.78 -5.39
CA ARG A 67 -3.84 -2.67 -5.94
C ARG A 67 -2.54 -1.89 -6.09
N ILE A 68 -1.46 -2.41 -5.50
CA ILE A 68 -0.11 -1.85 -5.60
C ILE A 68 0.75 -2.89 -6.31
N VAL A 69 1.39 -2.48 -7.41
CA VAL A 69 2.32 -3.30 -8.19
C VAL A 69 3.71 -2.71 -7.97
N ILE A 70 4.64 -3.55 -7.50
CA ILE A 70 6.01 -3.15 -7.20
C ILE A 70 6.94 -4.00 -8.06
N GLY A 71 7.65 -3.35 -8.98
CA GLY A 71 8.65 -3.97 -9.81
C GLY A 71 9.85 -4.44 -8.97
N ARG A 72 10.30 -5.68 -9.21
CA ARG A 72 11.59 -6.14 -8.71
C ARG A 72 12.73 -5.44 -9.47
N PRO A 73 13.81 -5.02 -8.78
CA PRO A 73 15.01 -4.54 -9.46
C PRO A 73 15.62 -5.64 -10.33
N GLU A 74 16.23 -5.23 -11.44
CA GLU A 74 17.02 -6.15 -12.28
C GLU A 74 18.21 -6.75 -11.52
N GLU A 75 18.75 -6.02 -10.54
CA GLU A 75 19.84 -6.46 -9.68
C GLU A 75 19.46 -7.63 -8.75
N ASP A 76 18.16 -7.83 -8.48
CA ASP A 76 17.64 -8.97 -7.71
C ASP A 76 17.71 -10.29 -8.50
N LYS A 77 18.02 -10.24 -9.80
CA LYS A 77 18.20 -11.45 -10.60
C LYS A 77 19.49 -12.17 -10.19
N PRO A 78 19.47 -13.51 -10.09
CA PRO A 78 20.66 -14.28 -9.76
C PRO A 78 21.76 -14.06 -10.79
N ARG A 79 22.95 -13.69 -10.32
CA ARG A 79 24.14 -13.53 -11.17
C ARG A 79 24.87 -14.86 -11.30
N ARG A 80 25.23 -15.24 -12.52
CA ARG A 80 26.12 -16.38 -12.76
C ARG A 80 27.54 -16.00 -12.34
N ILE A 81 28.14 -16.81 -11.47
CA ILE A 81 29.53 -16.66 -11.05
C ILE A 81 30.37 -17.69 -11.82
N GLU A 82 31.35 -17.22 -12.60
CA GLU A 82 32.32 -18.10 -13.25
C GLU A 82 33.45 -18.46 -12.28
N ILE A 83 33.75 -19.76 -12.18
CA ILE A 83 34.89 -20.26 -11.41
C ILE A 83 36.13 -20.14 -12.29
N LYS A 84 37.11 -19.33 -11.87
CA LYS A 84 38.43 -19.25 -12.53
C LYS A 84 39.37 -20.28 -11.89
N ALA A 85 40.09 -21.02 -12.72
CA ALA A 85 41.18 -21.89 -12.28
C ALA A 85 42.39 -21.06 -11.84
N ALA A 86 43.15 -21.59 -10.88
CA ALA A 86 44.38 -20.99 -10.35
C ALA A 86 45.56 -21.12 -11.33
#